data_AF-A0A5N5UQ98-F1
#
_entry.id   AF-A0A5N5UQ98-F1
#
_cell.length_a   1.000
_cell.length_b   1.000
_cell.length_c   1.000
_cell.angle_alpha   90.00
_cell.angle_beta   90.00
_cell.angle_gamma   90.00
#
_symmetry.space_group_name_H-M   'P 1'
#
loop_
_entity.id
_entity.type
_entity.pdbx_description
1 polymer ?
#
loop_
_entity_poly.entity_id
_entity_poly.type
_entity_poly.pdbx_seq_one_letter_code
_entity_poly.pdbx_strand_id
1 'polypeptide(L)' 'MSKSIRLSEDAYERLAAHKQEDETFSDVVLRLAGERSLLELAGILSDEEADELRDAVAERRESRSKELEDIAGEMRGT' A
#
# COMPACT_ATOMS: atom_id res chain seq x y z
N MET A 1 -1.89 -25.29 -18.15
CA MET A 1 -2.89 -24.70 -19.07
C MET A 1 -2.60 -23.21 -19.16
N SER A 2 -2.31 -22.68 -20.35
CA SER A 2 -2.17 -21.22 -20.53
C SER A 2 -3.54 -20.61 -20.84
N LYS A 3 -3.81 -19.42 -20.30
CA LYS A 3 -4.96 -18.60 -20.66
C LYS A 3 -4.43 -17.33 -21.32
N SER A 4 -5.08 -16.90 -22.40
CA SER A 4 -4.72 -15.66 -23.11
C SER A 4 -5.72 -14.56 -22.74
N ILE A 5 -5.20 -13.39 -22.40
CA ILE A 5 -5.97 -12.17 -22.12
C ILE A 5 -5.46 -11.05 -23.02
N ARG A 6 -6.33 -10.12 -23.40
CA ARG A 6 -5.91 -8.91 -24.11
C ARG A 6 -5.49 -7.84 -23.11
N LEU A 7 -4.33 -7.23 -23.34
CA LEU A 7 -3.89 -6.03 -22.63
C LEU A 7 -3.95 -4.83 -23.56
N SER A 8 -4.29 -3.66 -23.01
CA SER A 8 -3.97 -2.39 -23.66
C SER A 8 -2.44 -2.18 -23.66
N GLU A 9 -1.97 -1.31 -24.55
CA GLU A 9 -0.56 -0.94 -24.64
C GLU A 9 -0.04 -0.39 -23.29
N ASP A 10 -0.76 0.57 -22.70
CA ASP A 10 -0.44 1.11 -21.36
C ASP A 10 -0.34 0.02 -20.27
N ALA A 11 -1.20 -1.00 -20.31
CA ALA A 11 -1.19 -2.07 -19.33
C ALA A 11 0.02 -2.99 -19.51
N TYR A 12 0.39 -3.27 -20.76
CA TYR A 12 1.60 -4.02 -21.09
C TYR A 12 2.86 -3.27 -20.63
N GLU A 13 2.96 -1.96 -20.93
CA GLU A 13 4.08 -1.13 -20.52
C GLU A 13 4.25 -1.09 -19.00
N ARG A 14 3.16 -0.95 -18.25
CA ARG A 14 3.19 -1.00 -16.77
C ARG A 14 3.69 -2.35 -16.25
N LEU A 15 3.24 -3.45 -16.86
CA LEU A 15 3.71 -4.78 -16.52
C LEU A 15 5.19 -4.97 -16.84
N ALA A 16 5.64 -4.48 -18.00
CA ALA A 16 7.04 -4.55 -18.43
C ALA A 16 7.95 -3.72 -17.51
N ALA A 17 7.51 -2.52 -17.11
CA ALA A 17 8.25 -1.67 -16.18
C ALA A 17 8.39 -2.26 -14.77
N HIS A 18 7.52 -3.20 -14.39
CA HIS A 18 7.57 -3.88 -13.11
C HIS A 18 8.24 -5.25 -13.16
N LYS A 19 8.64 -5.73 -14.34
CA LYS A 19 9.26 -7.04 -14.54
C LYS A 19 10.73 -7.01 -14.11
N GLN A 20 11.13 -7.92 -13.24
CA GLN A 20 12.54 -8.13 -12.87
C GLN A 20 13.28 -8.99 -13.92
N GLU A 21 14.62 -8.97 -13.92
CA GLU A 21 15.45 -9.61 -14.97
C GLU A 21 15.10 -11.09 -15.18
N ASP A 22 14.91 -11.86 -14.11
CA ASP A 22 14.62 -13.29 -14.16
C ASP A 22 13.11 -13.67 -14.05
N GLU A 23 12.20 -12.69 -14.09
CA GLU A 23 10.77 -12.90 -13.83
C GLU A 23 9.96 -13.08 -15.12
N THR A 24 8.99 -14.01 -15.22
CA THR A 24 8.06 -14.06 -16.36
C THR A 24 6.89 -13.08 -16.17
N PHE A 25 6.19 -12.71 -17.23
CA PHE A 25 4.98 -11.89 -17.09
C PHE A 25 3.89 -12.55 -16.22
N SER A 26 3.82 -13.88 -16.19
CA SER A 26 2.90 -14.57 -15.29
C SER A 26 3.30 -14.39 -13.83
N ASP A 27 4.61 -14.40 -13.54
CA ASP A 27 5.13 -14.17 -12.19
C ASP A 27 4.89 -12.72 -11.74
N VAL A 28 5.07 -11.73 -12.63
CA VAL A 28 4.75 -10.33 -12.34
C VAL A 28 3.28 -10.18 -11.98
N VAL A 29 2.37 -10.78 -12.76
CA VAL A 29 0.93 -10.73 -12.49
C VAL A 29 0.62 -11.39 -11.15
N LEU A 30 1.18 -12.56 -10.85
CA LEU A 30 0.97 -13.23 -9.57
C LEU A 30 1.53 -12.45 -8.39
N ARG A 31 2.66 -11.75 -8.55
CA ARG A 31 3.25 -10.91 -7.50
C ARG A 31 2.45 -9.63 -7.27
N LEU A 32 1.93 -9.01 -8.32
CA LEU A 32 1.15 -7.77 -8.21
C LEU A 32 -0.31 -8.02 -7.80
N ALA A 33 -0.90 -9.12 -8.25
CA ALA A 33 -2.27 -9.51 -7.92
C ALA A 33 -2.35 -10.42 -6.68
N GLY A 34 -1.21 -10.93 -6.22
CA GLY A 34 -1.13 -11.77 -5.03
C GLY A 34 -1.35 -10.98 -3.75
N GLU A 35 -2.02 -11.60 -2.79
CA GLU A 35 -2.08 -11.12 -1.41
C GLU A 35 -0.69 -11.30 -0.79
N ARG A 36 0.15 -10.27 -0.86
CA ARG A 36 1.41 -10.25 -0.11
C ARG A 36 1.07 -10.25 1.37
N SER A 37 1.52 -11.28 2.08
CA SER A 37 1.28 -11.38 3.50
C SER A 37 1.99 -10.24 4.21
N LEU A 38 1.30 -9.50 5.08
CA LEU A 38 1.94 -8.50 5.93
C LEU A 38 2.99 -9.12 6.88
N LEU A 39 2.95 -10.44 7.08
CA LEU A 39 4.00 -11.17 7.80
C LEU A 39 5.36 -11.15 7.08
N GLU A 40 5.40 -10.87 5.78
CA GLU A 40 6.67 -10.64 5.07
C GLU A 40 7.42 -9.40 5.57
N LEU A 41 6.74 -8.50 6.28
CA LEU A 41 7.34 -7.32 6.90
C LEU A 41 7.80 -7.57 8.35
N ALA A 42 7.50 -8.74 8.91
CA ALA A 42 7.85 -9.06 10.28
C ALA A 42 9.39 -9.13 10.45
N GLY A 43 9.91 -8.46 11.47
CA GLY A 43 11.34 -8.41 11.76
C GLY A 43 12.14 -7.38 10.95
N ILE A 44 11.49 -6.55 10.13
CA ILE A 44 12.16 -5.41 9.47
C ILE A 44 12.51 -4.31 10.49
N LEU A 45 11.64 -4.08 11.46
CA LEU A 45 11.83 -3.10 12.53
C LEU A 45 12.24 -3.82 13.83
N SER A 46 13.13 -3.19 14.60
CA SER A 46 13.33 -3.55 16.00
C SER A 46 12.06 -3.26 16.82
N ASP A 47 11.97 -3.80 18.03
CA ASP A 47 10.83 -3.52 18.91
C ASP A 47 10.74 -2.02 19.22
N GLU A 48 11.89 -1.36 19.42
CA GLU A 48 11.96 0.09 19.66
C GLU A 48 11.53 0.89 18.42
N GLU A 49 12.01 0.55 17.22
CA GLU A 49 11.60 1.24 15.98
C GLU A 49 10.10 1.04 15.69
N ALA A 50 9.56 -0.13 16.03
CA ALA A 50 8.14 -0.42 15.92
C ALA A 50 7.31 0.42 16.90
N ASP A 51 7.80 0.63 18.12
CA ASP A 51 7.14 1.48 19.11
C ASP A 51 7.18 2.96 18.72
N GLU A 52 8.32 3.46 18.23
CA GLU A 52 8.42 4.83 17.69
C GLU A 52 7.43 5.07 16.54
N LEU A 53 7.31 4.09 15.62
CA LEU A 53 6.34 4.14 14.54
C LEU A 53 4.89 4.15 15.07
N ARG A 54 4.59 3.37 16.10
CA ARG A 54 3.25 3.34 16.72
C ARG A 54 2.90 4.70 17.32
N ASP A 55 3.84 5.32 18.03
CA ASP A 55 3.65 6.62 18.66
C ASP A 55 3.43 7.72 17.61
N ALA A 56 4.26 7.76 16.56
CA ALA A 56 4.10 8.71 15.47
C ALA A 56 2.74 8.57 14.74
N VAL A 57 2.28 7.33 14.55
CA VAL A 57 0.95 7.07 13.96
C VAL A 57 -0.17 7.50 14.90
N ALA A 58 -0.04 7.29 16.20
CA ALA A 58 -1.03 7.68 17.20
C ALA A 58 -1.17 9.22 17.26
N GLU A 59 -0.06 9.94 17.35
CA GLU A 59 -0.03 11.41 17.37
C GLU A 59 -0.68 12.00 16.10
N ARG A 60 -0.35 11.42 14.93
CA ARG A 60 -0.96 11.84 13.66
C ARG A 60 -2.47 11.62 13.63
N ARG A 61 -2.96 10.50 14.15
CA ARG A 61 -4.39 10.20 14.21
C ARG A 61 -5.12 11.14 15.15
N GLU A 62 -4.55 11.43 16.31
CA GLU A 62 -5.13 12.38 17.27
C GLU A 62 -5.23 13.78 16.65
N SER A 63 -4.14 14.25 16.04
CA SER A 63 -4.09 15.55 15.37
C SER A 63 -5.15 15.66 14.27
N ARG A 64 -5.27 14.61 13.44
CA ARG A 64 -6.25 14.56 12.35
C ARG A 64 -7.69 14.52 12.88
N SER A 65 -7.96 13.78 13.96
CA SER A 65 -9.29 13.74 14.57
C SER A 65 -9.71 15.11 15.12
N LYS A 66 -8.80 15.83 15.79
CA LYS A 66 -9.04 17.20 16.26
C LYS A 66 -9.37 18.14 15.11
N GLU A 67 -8.57 18.12 14.05
CA GLU A 67 -8.81 18.93 12.85
C GLU A 67 -10.18 18.64 12.21
N LEU A 68 -10.58 17.36 12.13
CA LEU A 68 -11.88 16.97 11.61
C LEU A 68 -13.04 17.40 12.53
N GLU A 69 -12.85 17.36 13.85
CA GLU A 69 -13.83 17.85 14.81
C GLU A 69 -14.02 19.37 14.70
N ASP A 70 -12.94 20.13 14.53
CA ASP A 70 -12.96 21.57 14.32
C ASP A 70 -13.74 21.92 13.04
N ILE A 71 -13.40 21.27 11.92
CA ILE A 71 -14.11 21.44 10.64
C ILE A 71 -15.60 21.09 10.78
N ALA A 72 -15.92 19.98 11.44
CA ALA A 72 -17.31 19.57 11.66
C ALA A 72 -18.07 20.52 12.60
N GLY A 73 -17.37 21.20 13.52
CA GLY A 73 -17.91 22.27 14.35
C GLY A 73 -18.29 23.49 13.52
N GLU A 74 -17.40 23.94 12.64
CA GLU A 74 -17.62 25.08 11.73
C GLU A 74 -18.82 24.83 10.80
N MET A 75 -18.91 23.64 10.21
CA MET A 75 -20.02 23.27 9.31
C MET A 75 -21.39 23.16 10.01
N ARG A 76 -21.44 22.97 11.34
CA ARG A 76 -22.69 22.97 12.12
C ARG A 76 -23.11 24.37 12.57
N GLY A 77 -22.20 25.34 12.50
CA GLY A 77 -22.44 26.74 12.86
C GLY A 77 -23.03 27.60 11.73
N THR A 78 -23.14 27.05 10.51
CA THR A 78 -23.79 27.66 9.34
C THR A 78 -25.18 27.11 9.10
#